data_AF-A0A2K9E6V2-F1
#
_entry.id   AF-A0A2K9E6V2-F1
#
_cell.length_a   1.000
_cell.length_b   1.000
_cell.length_c   1.000
_cell.angle_alpha   90.00
_cell.angle_beta   90.00
_cell.angle_gamma   90.00
#
_symmetry.space_group_name_H-M   'P 1'
#
loop_
_entity.id
_entity.type
_entity.pdbx_description
1 polymer ?
#
loop_
_entity_poly.entity_id
_entity_poly.type
_entity_poly.pdbx_seq_one_letter_code
_entity_poly.pdbx_strand_id
1 'polypeptide(L)' 'MVDRLLALTFMEAKEIIEKEGKHIYSVKVASPPKNPSNEYDDDYRVINVRELNKLGIELIVCKPLLC' A
#
# COMPACT_ATOMS: atom_id res chain seq x y z
N MET A 1 10.71 7.99 -5.21
CA MET A 1 9.82 6.83 -5.41
C MET A 1 8.62 6.93 -4.48
N VAL A 2 8.83 7.07 -3.17
CA VAL A 2 7.80 7.19 -2.13
C VAL A 2 6.67 8.16 -2.50
N ASP A 3 6.98 9.38 -2.92
CA ASP A 3 5.96 10.40 -3.25
C ASP A 3 5.07 10.03 -4.43
N ARG A 4 5.54 9.13 -5.32
CA ARG A 4 4.76 8.67 -6.48
C ARG A 4 3.75 7.59 -6.12
N LEU A 5 3.90 6.98 -4.95
CA LEU A 5 3.05 5.88 -4.48
C LEU A 5 1.93 6.37 -3.55
N LEU A 6 2.07 7.58 -2.99
CA LEU A 6 1.05 8.16 -2.11
C LEU A 6 -0.24 8.43 -2.87
N ALA A 7 -1.37 8.21 -2.19
CA ALA A 7 -2.75 8.36 -2.71
C ALA A 7 -3.14 7.42 -3.87
N LEU A 8 -2.23 6.57 -4.34
CA LEU A 8 -2.57 5.50 -5.28
C LEU A 8 -3.39 4.40 -4.61
N THR A 9 -4.10 3.61 -5.41
CA THR A 9 -4.66 2.34 -4.93
C THR A 9 -3.52 1.36 -4.59
N PHE A 10 -3.84 0.36 -3.77
CA PHE A 10 -2.91 -0.70 -3.47
C PHE A 10 -2.38 -1.41 -4.74
N MET A 11 -3.25 -1.66 -5.72
CA MET A 11 -2.90 -2.32 -6.98
C MET A 11 -1.98 -1.45 -7.85
N GLU A 12 -2.30 -0.16 -8.00
CA GLU A 12 -1.45 0.78 -8.72
C GLU A 12 -0.05 0.87 -8.11
N ALA A 13 0.02 0.97 -6.78
CA ALA A 13 1.31 1.01 -6.08
C ALA A 13 2.10 -0.28 -6.24
N LYS A 14 1.43 -1.44 -6.19
CA LYS A 14 2.06 -2.75 -6.41
C LYS A 14 2.68 -2.85 -7.80
N GLU A 15 1.95 -2.47 -8.85
CA GLU A 15 2.48 -2.50 -10.22
C GLU A 15 3.74 -1.63 -10.39
N ILE A 16 3.76 -0.44 -9.79
CA ILE A 16 4.90 0.46 -9.87
C ILE A 16 6.12 -0.14 -9.14
N ILE A 17 5.91 -0.70 -7.94
CA ILE A 17 6.97 -1.33 -7.15
C ILE A 17 7.59 -2.50 -7.92
N GLU A 18 6.77 -3.36 -8.52
CA GLU A 18 7.22 -4.50 -9.32
C GLU A 18 7.97 -4.05 -10.59
N LYS A 19 7.49 -3.00 -11.28
CA LYS A 19 8.17 -2.41 -12.45
C LYS A 19 9.55 -1.83 -12.10
N GLU A 20 9.75 -1.35 -10.87
CA GLU A 20 11.05 -0.89 -10.37
C GLU A 20 11.96 -2.03 -9.87
N GLY A 21 11.54 -3.29 -9.97
CA GLY A 21 12.30 -4.45 -9.50
C GLY A 21 12.38 -4.56 -7.98
N LYS A 22 11.50 -3.87 -7.27
CA LYS A 22 11.35 -3.93 -5.81
C LYS A 22 10.20 -4.89 -5.45
N HIS A 23 10.11 -5.24 -4.18
CA HIS A 23 9.04 -6.08 -3.65
C HIS A 23 8.36 -5.43 -2.45
N ILE A 24 7.07 -5.69 -2.31
CA ILE A 24 6.32 -5.34 -1.10
C ILE A 24 6.72 -6.36 -0.02
N TYR A 25 7.39 -5.88 1.03
CA TYR A 25 7.78 -6.71 2.17
C TYR A 25 6.61 -6.89 3.14
N SER A 26 5.87 -5.82 3.41
CA SER A 26 4.72 -5.84 4.32
C SER A 26 3.72 -4.75 3.97
N VAL A 27 2.45 -5.02 4.29
CA VAL A 27 1.35 -4.07 4.18
C VAL A 27 0.74 -3.89 5.57
N LYS A 28 0.57 -2.64 6.01
CA LYS A 28 -0.07 -2.28 7.28
C LYS A 28 -1.33 -1.47 6.99
N VAL A 29 -2.44 -1.85 7.61
CA VAL A 29 -3.66 -1.06 7.53
C VAL A 29 -3.68 -0.05 8.68
N ALA A 30 -3.65 1.25 8.34
CA ALA A 30 -3.94 2.30 9.30
C ALA A 30 -5.46 2.33 9.52
N SER A 31 -5.88 2.16 10.78
CA SER A 31 -7.29 1.98 11.16
C SER A 31 -7.90 0.71 10.55
N PRO A 32 -7.55 -0.48 11.07
CA PRO A 32 -8.11 -1.73 10.56
C PRO A 32 -9.64 -1.67 10.59
N PRO A 33 -10.31 -2.05 9.49
CA PRO A 33 -11.76 -2.07 9.45
C PRO A 33 -12.32 -3.00 10.53
N LYS A 34 -13.53 -2.70 11.04
CA LYS A 34 -14.21 -3.54 12.04
C LYS A 34 -14.32 -5.00 11.61
N ASN A 35 -14.40 -5.24 10.30
CA ASN A 35 -14.30 -6.56 9.69
C ASN A 35 -13.00 -6.65 8.89
N PRO A 36 -11.99 -7.41 9.34
CA PRO A 36 -10.77 -7.61 8.57
C PRO A 36 -11.12 -8.39 7.29
N SER A 37 -10.86 -7.80 6.12
CA SER A 37 -10.82 -8.52 4.85
C SER A 37 -9.44 -9.13 4.70
N ASN A 38 -9.36 -10.40 4.29
CA ASN A 38 -8.08 -11.06 3.99
C ASN A 38 -7.48 -10.58 2.65
N GLU A 39 -8.26 -9.85 1.84
CA GLU A 39 -7.87 -9.35 0.54
C GLU A 39 -7.77 -7.81 0.59
N TYR A 40 -6.63 -7.30 0.14
CA TYR A 40 -6.44 -5.88 -0.15
C TYR A 40 -7.03 -5.64 -1.55
N ASP A 41 -8.19 -5.00 -1.59
CA ASP A 41 -8.90 -4.62 -2.82
C ASP A 41 -8.48 -3.21 -3.31
N ASP A 42 -8.97 -2.81 -4.48
CA ASP A 42 -8.73 -1.48 -5.07
C ASP A 42 -9.26 -0.31 -4.24
N ASP A 43 -10.06 -0.59 -3.20
CA ASP A 43 -10.55 0.42 -2.28
C ASP A 43 -9.47 0.90 -1.31
N TYR A 44 -8.38 0.13 -1.10
CA TYR A 44 -7.29 0.56 -0.23
C TYR A 44 -6.42 1.60 -0.92
N ARG A 45 -6.19 2.72 -0.23
CA ARG A 45 -5.30 3.81 -0.66
C ARG A 45 -4.02 3.80 0.14
N VAL A 46 -2.89 3.99 -0.53
CA VAL A 46 -1.59 4.15 0.13
C VAL A 46 -1.52 5.53 0.77
N ILE A 47 -1.33 5.56 2.09
CA ILE A 47 -1.23 6.80 2.85
C ILE A 47 0.21 7.07 3.34
N ASN A 48 1.06 6.04 3.36
CA ASN A 48 2.46 6.18 3.68
C ASN A 48 3.27 5.00 3.10
N VAL A 49 4.54 5.25 2.80
CA VAL A 49 5.48 4.25 2.28
C VAL A 49 6.79 4.34 3.04
N ARG A 50 7.34 3.20 3.42
CA ARG A 50 8.63 3.11 4.11
C ARG A 50 9.54 2.18 3.34
N GLU A 51 10.69 2.68 2.91
CA GLU A 51 11.73 1.83 2.33
C GLU A 51 12.47 1.13 3.46
N LEU A 52 12.39 -0.20 3.53
CA LEU A 52 13.05 -0.99 4.57
C LEU A 52 14.50 -1.31 4.19
N ASN A 53 14.74 -1.54 2.91
CA ASN A 53 16.07 -1.76 2.33
C ASN A 53 16.04 -1.40 0.83
N LYS A 54 17.11 -1.72 0.07
CA LYS A 54 17.21 -1.41 -1.37
C LYS A 54 16.08 -2.01 -2.23
N LEU A 55 15.47 -3.11 -1.77
CA LEU A 55 14.49 -3.88 -2.53
C LEU A 55 13.12 -3.98 -1.83
N GLY A 56 13.07 -3.85 -0.50
CA GLY A 56 11.88 -4.09 0.30
C GLY A 56 11.14 -2.79 0.65
N ILE A 57 9.86 -2.74 0.27
CA ILE A 57 8.96 -1.62 0.56
C ILE A 57 7.90 -2.08 1.58
N GLU A 58 7.71 -1.29 2.64
CA GLU A 58 6.54 -1.37 3.54
C GLU A 58 5.50 -0.35 3.09
N LEU A 59 4.28 -0.81 2.82
CA LEU A 59 3.13 0.05 2.51
C LEU A 59 2.24 0.21 3.73
N ILE A 60 1.80 1.43 3.98
CA ILE A 60 0.73 1.72 4.94
C ILE A 60 -0.46 2.19 4.14
N VAL A 61 -1.56 1.45 4.24
CA VAL A 61 -2.79 1.68 3.49
C VAL A 61 -3.96 1.98 4.42
N CYS A 62 -5.00 2.63 3.93
CA CYS A 62 -6.30 2.65 4.59
C CYS A 62 -7.41 2.42 3.58
N LYS A 63 -8.54 1.88 4.03
CA LYS A 63 -9.77 1.86 3.25
C LYS A 63 -10.51 3.18 3.55
N PRO A 64 -10.68 4.10 2.57
CA PRO A 64 -11.44 5.31 2.77
C PRO A 64 -12.86 4.96 3.21
N LEU A 65 -13.37 5.69 4.19
CA LEU A 65 -14.80 5.64 4.48
C LEU A 65 -15.49 6.37 3.33
N LEU A 66 -16.08 5.63 2.39
CA LEU A 66 -17.08 6.20 1.48
C LEU A 66 -18.24 6.67 2.36
N CYS A 67 -18.33 7.98 2.58
CA CYS A 67 -19.50 8.63 3.17
C CYS A 67 -20.68 8.61 2.20
#